data_AF-A0A6G2G0J6-F1
#
_entry.id   AF-A0A6G2G0J6-F1
#
_cell.length_a   1.000
_cell.length_b   1.000
_cell.length_c   1.000
_cell.angle_alpha   90.00
_cell.angle_beta   90.00
_cell.angle_gamma   90.00
#
_symmetry.space_group_name_H-M   'P 1'
#
loop_
_entity.id
_entity.type
_entity.pdbx_description
1 polymer ?
#
loop_
_entity_poly.entity_id
_entity_poly.type
_entity_poly.pdbx_seq_one_letter_code
_entity_poly.pdbx_strand_id
1 'polypeptide(L)' 'MSGTEGAFVPTYLDDGLNEEYGYYCGNCDSTDVSIDSMERLRCANCGNTRKPDEGYDDAYL' A
#
# COMPACT_ATOMS: atom_id res chain seq x y z
N MET A 1 1.82 6.47 1.38
CA MET A 1 1.59 5.38 2.35
C MET A 1 2.92 4.74 2.71
N SER A 2 3.40 4.87 3.94
CA SER A 2 4.74 4.38 4.34
C SER A 2 4.72 2.87 4.63
N GLY A 3 5.68 2.13 4.07
CA GLY A 3 5.95 0.72 4.42
C GLY A 3 7.21 0.59 5.28
N THR A 4 7.56 -0.64 5.65
CA THR A 4 8.71 -0.97 6.51
C THR A 4 10.05 -0.60 5.87
N GLU A 5 10.18 -0.81 4.56
CA GLU A 5 11.42 -0.59 3.80
C GLU A 5 11.31 0.60 2.85
N GLY A 6 10.10 1.01 2.48
CA GLY A 6 9.86 2.15 1.60
C GLY A 6 8.37 2.41 1.35
N ALA A 7 8.08 3.52 0.67
CA ALA A 7 6.71 3.94 0.41
C ALA A 7 6.00 3.03 -0.62
N PHE A 8 4.70 2.86 -0.42
CA PHE A 8 3.77 2.40 -1.45
C PHE A 8 3.04 3.60 -2.06
N VAL A 9 2.92 3.59 -3.38
CA VAL A 9 2.26 4.64 -4.16
C VAL A 9 1.09 3.99 -4.91
N PRO A 10 -0.16 4.49 -4.78
CA PRO A 10 -1.28 3.96 -5.55
C PRO A 10 -1.06 4.21 -7.04
N THR A 11 -1.51 3.27 -7.85
CA THR A 11 -1.49 3.33 -9.31
C THR A 11 -2.93 3.35 -9.81
N TYR A 12 -3.16 4.03 -10.93
CA TYR A 12 -4.49 4.25 -11.47
C TYR A 12 -4.55 3.76 -12.91
N LEU A 13 -5.74 3.32 -13.34
CA LEU A 13 -5.97 2.89 -14.73
C LEU A 13 -6.05 4.06 -15.71
N ASP A 14 -6.37 5.25 -15.20
CA ASP A 14 -6.54 6.47 -15.98
C ASP A 14 -5.78 7.66 -15.37
N ASP A 15 -5.45 8.62 -16.22
CA ASP A 15 -4.78 9.87 -15.82
C ASP A 15 -5.66 10.75 -14.91
N GLY A 16 -6.98 10.52 -14.91
CA GLY A 16 -7.92 11.21 -14.04
C GLY A 16 -7.89 10.75 -12.59
N LEU A 17 -7.09 9.72 -12.25
CA LEU A 17 -6.94 9.18 -10.89
C LEU A 17 -8.28 8.72 -10.27
N ASN A 18 -9.21 8.25 -11.11
CA ASN A 18 -10.56 7.88 -10.67
C ASN A 18 -10.65 6.40 -10.29
N GLU A 19 -9.85 5.55 -10.91
CA GLU A 19 -9.90 4.11 -10.70
C GLU A 19 -8.53 3.58 -10.22
N GLU A 20 -8.43 3.29 -8.92
CA GLU A 20 -7.24 2.66 -8.33
C GLU A 20 -7.09 1.23 -8.87
N TYR A 21 -5.93 0.94 -9.43
CA TYR A 21 -5.59 -0.37 -9.97
C TYR A 21 -4.84 -1.26 -8.97
N GLY A 22 -3.99 -0.64 -8.15
CA GLY A 22 -3.04 -1.35 -7.30
C GLY A 22 -1.94 -0.42 -6.80
N TYR A 23 -0.80 -0.98 -6.39
CA TYR A 23 0.26 -0.23 -5.72
C TYR A 23 1.65 -0.49 -6.30
N TYR A 24 2.44 0.57 -6.35
CA TYR A 24 3.86 0.55 -6.68
C TYR A 24 4.72 0.58 -5.42
N CYS A 25 5.67 -0.34 -5.33
CA CYS A 25 6.66 -0.39 -4.27
C CYS A 25 7.87 0.50 -4.60
N GLY A 26 7.97 1.65 -3.95
CA GLY A 26 9.08 2.59 -4.14
C GLY A 26 10.42 2.14 -3.52
N ASN A 27 10.48 0.98 -2.86
CA ASN A 27 11.74 0.44 -2.32
C ASN A 27 12.54 -0.34 -3.37
N CYS A 28 11.85 -1.05 -4.26
CA CYS A 28 12.48 -1.95 -5.24
C CYS A 28 11.94 -1.78 -6.66
N ASP A 29 11.18 -0.71 -6.88
CA ASP A 29 10.62 -0.33 -8.16
C ASP A 29 9.76 -1.43 -8.82
N SER A 30 8.85 -2.02 -8.05
CA SER A 30 8.02 -3.15 -8.47
C SER A 30 6.53 -2.89 -8.26
N THR A 31 5.70 -3.36 -9.19
CA THR A 31 4.23 -3.37 -9.09
C THR A 31 3.68 -4.68 -8.54
N ASP A 32 4.53 -5.65 -8.18
CA ASP A 32 4.12 -6.93 -7.63
C ASP A 32 3.79 -6.78 -6.13
N VAL A 33 2.65 -6.15 -5.88
CA VAL A 33 2.12 -5.84 -4.55
C VAL A 33 0.77 -6.51 -4.38
N SER A 34 0.61 -7.25 -3.29
CA SER A 34 -0.64 -7.88 -2.90
C SER A 34 -1.25 -7.14 -1.71
N ILE A 35 -2.57 -7.03 -1.70
CA ILE A 35 -3.37 -6.62 -0.54
C ILE A 35 -4.02 -7.85 0.07
N ASP A 36 -3.97 -7.96 1.41
CA ASP A 36 -4.71 -8.99 2.13
C ASP A 36 -6.01 -8.44 2.75
N SER A 37 -6.83 -9.35 3.30
CA SER A 37 -8.15 -9.02 3.88
C SER A 37 -8.11 -8.02 5.04
N MET A 38 -6.93 -7.79 5.64
CA MET A 38 -6.69 -6.80 6.69
C MET A 38 -6.10 -5.49 6.12
N GLU A 39 -6.23 -5.27 4.81
CA GLU A 39 -5.77 -4.06 4.11
C GLU A 39 -4.25 -3.83 4.26
N ARG A 40 -3.50 -4.89 4.54
CA ARG A 40 -2.03 -4.83 4.53
C ARG A 40 -1.53 -4.98 3.11
N LEU A 41 -0.55 -4.15 2.78
CA LEU A 41 0.17 -4.22 1.53
C LEU A 41 1.46 -5.01 1.73
N ARG A 42 1.76 -5.91 0.79
CA ARG A 42 3.03 -6.66 0.76
C ARG A 42 3.58 -6.70 -0.66
N CYS A 43 4.82 -6.26 -0.83
CA CYS A 43 5.57 -6.48 -2.07
C CYS A 43 6.13 -7.91 -2.08
N ALA A 44 5.81 -8.72 -3.10
CA ALA A 44 6.32 -10.09 -3.15
C ALA A 44 7.80 -10.16 -3.57
N ASN A 45 8.32 -9.11 -4.23
CA ASN A 45 9.71 -9.06 -4.70
C ASN A 45 10.73 -8.81 -3.58
N CYS A 46 10.54 -7.77 -2.76
CA CYS A 46 11.48 -7.39 -1.69
C CYS A 46 10.97 -7.62 -0.27
N GLY A 47 9.69 -8.00 -0.11
CA GLY A 47 9.10 -8.20 1.22
C GLY A 47 8.75 -6.91 1.97
N ASN A 48 8.85 -5.73 1.36
CA ASN A 48 8.34 -4.49 1.93
C ASN A 48 6.86 -4.68 2.30
N THR A 49 6.49 -4.25 3.51
CA THR A 49 5.11 -4.38 4.00
C THR A 49 4.61 -3.07 4.57
N ARG A 50 3.32 -2.81 4.45
CA ARG A 50 2.64 -1.73 5.17
C ARG A 50 1.48 -2.34 5.95
N LYS A 51 1.41 -1.97 7.23
CA LYS A 51 0.23 -2.24 8.07
C LYS A 51 -0.89 -1.28 7.69
N PRO A 52 -2.18 -1.66 7.87
CA PRO A 52 -3.28 -0.72 7.76
C PRO A 52 -3.00 0.49 8.65
N ASP A 53 -3.50 1.67 8.24
CA ASP A 53 -3.39 2.85 9.07
C ASP A 53 -4.12 2.58 10.40
N GLU A 54 -3.42 2.71 11.53
CA GLU A 54 -3.97 2.52 12.87
C GLU A 54 -4.87 3.72 13.22
N GLY A 55 -6.02 3.83 12.55
CA GLY A 55 -6.96 4.95 12.69
C GLY A 55 -8.25 4.62 13.46
N TYR A 56 -8.27 3.55 14.28
CA TYR A 56 -9.47 3.12 14.98
C TYR A 56 -9.19 2.63 16.42
N ASP A 57 -8.52 3.42 17.26
CA ASP A 57 -8.50 3.17 18.72
C ASP A 57 -8.32 4.43 19.61
N ASP A 58 -8.72 5.63 19.17
CA ASP A 58 -8.79 6.82 20.05
C ASP A 58 -10.18 7.47 20.17
N ALA A 59 -11.21 6.90 19.54
CA ALA A 59 -12.59 7.39 19.64
C ALA A 59 -13.37 6.89 20.89
N TYR A 60 -12.69 6.35 21.90
CA TYR A 60 -13.24 6.15 23.24
C TYR A 60 -12.53 7.08 24.23
N LEU A 61 -12.79 8.38 24.11
CA LEU A 61 -12.61 9.36 25.20
C LEU A 61 -13.97 9.86 25.68
#